data_AF-A0A7S0IWU0-F1
#
_entry.id   AF-A0A7S0IWU0-F1
#
_cell.length_a   1.000
_cell.length_b   1.000
_cell.length_c   1.000
_cell.angle_alpha   90.00
_cell.angle_beta   90.00
_cell.angle_gamma   90.00
#
_symmetry.space_group_name_H-M   'P 1'
#
loop_
_entity.id
_entity.type
_entity.pdbx_description
1 polymer ?
#
loop_
_entity_poly.entity_id
_entity_poly.type
_entity_poly.pdbx_seq_one_letter_code
_entity_poly.pdbx_strand_id
1 'polypeptide(L)'
;GDGGCIFAAFKCDKNKTYTFTSSIGFTATSNAVGVVKMHNAGAVLWAKQTLAASSAGELSVNKDGTLLAVAGSDLAGSSYRTGVPGQIARIDTSVGNEGNVMWVDSSGVGSHGVRDVIVTWDPAADVQQVLGFGQIQGSETLTDVNGATTTLRSRGSYEVFIVS
;
A
#
# COMPACT_ATOMS: atom_id res chain seq x y z
N GLY A 1 -2.68 -8.73 -25.19
CA GLY A 1 -1.30 -9.17 -24.96
C GLY A 1 -0.71 -8.14 -24.05
N ASP A 2 -0.38 -8.51 -22.83
CA ASP A 2 0.18 -7.61 -21.81
C ASP A 2 1.13 -8.46 -20.96
N GLY A 3 2.43 -8.27 -21.16
CA GLY A 3 3.46 -8.94 -20.36
C GLY A 3 3.31 -8.51 -18.91
N GLY A 4 2.86 -9.42 -18.05
CA GLY A 4 2.54 -9.11 -16.65
C GLY A 4 3.68 -8.39 -15.93
N CYS A 5 3.34 -7.41 -15.11
CA CYS A 5 4.30 -6.71 -14.26
C CYS A 5 4.35 -7.35 -12.87
N ILE A 6 5.51 -7.28 -12.24
CA ILE A 6 5.74 -7.67 -10.85
C ILE A 6 6.01 -6.40 -10.06
N PHE A 7 5.42 -6.29 -8.88
CA PHE A 7 5.69 -5.23 -7.93
C PHE A 7 6.37 -5.82 -6.71
N ALA A 8 7.38 -5.12 -6.21
CA ALA A 8 7.99 -5.44 -4.94
C ALA A 8 8.08 -4.19 -4.08
N ALA A 9 7.79 -4.35 -2.79
CA ALA A 9 7.90 -3.31 -1.78
C ALA A 9 9.06 -3.63 -0.84
N PHE A 10 9.77 -2.60 -0.37
CA PHE A 10 10.89 -2.74 0.55
C PHE A 10 11.00 -1.52 1.46
N LYS A 11 11.68 -1.68 2.60
CA LYS A 11 11.97 -0.55 3.47
C LYS A 11 13.10 0.30 2.90
N CYS A 12 12.84 1.59 2.75
CA CYS A 12 13.84 2.62 2.49
C CYS A 12 14.26 3.28 3.80
N ASP A 13 15.56 3.42 4.03
CA ASP A 13 16.08 4.26 5.12
C ASP A 13 16.46 5.64 4.58
N LYS A 14 16.15 6.69 5.35
CA LYS A 14 16.48 8.08 5.00
C LYS A 14 17.95 8.24 4.59
N ASN A 15 18.18 9.01 3.53
CA ASN A 15 19.49 9.33 2.94
C ASN A 15 20.23 8.15 2.30
N LYS A 16 19.61 6.96 2.19
CA LYS A 16 20.19 5.86 1.40
C LYS A 16 19.82 6.01 -0.08
N THR A 17 20.77 5.71 -0.95
CA THR A 17 20.55 5.61 -2.39
C THR A 17 20.28 4.17 -2.77
N TYR A 18 19.21 3.97 -3.53
CA TYR A 18 18.78 2.68 -4.07
C TYR A 18 18.93 2.72 -5.58
N THR A 19 19.76 1.84 -6.12
CA THR A 19 20.04 1.74 -7.55
C THR A 19 19.61 0.37 -8.05
N PHE A 20 18.76 0.35 -9.08
CA PHE A 20 18.22 -0.87 -9.66
C PHE A 20 18.80 -1.15 -11.04
N THR A 21 19.05 -0.09 -11.81
CA THR A 21 19.76 -0.12 -13.10
C THR A 21 20.67 1.11 -13.20
N SER A 22 21.40 1.26 -14.30
CA SER A 22 22.19 2.47 -14.55
C SER A 22 21.37 3.75 -14.67
N SER A 23 20.07 3.65 -14.97
CA SER A 23 19.16 4.79 -15.17
C SER A 23 18.00 4.85 -14.17
N ILE A 24 17.79 3.80 -13.37
CA ILE A 24 16.67 3.71 -12.42
C ILE A 24 17.21 3.57 -11.01
N GLY A 25 16.94 4.60 -10.21
CA GLY A 25 17.26 4.66 -8.80
C GLY A 25 16.75 5.96 -8.17
N PHE A 26 16.84 6.04 -6.85
CA PHE A 26 16.49 7.23 -6.10
C PHE A 26 17.25 7.29 -4.76
N THR A 27 17.40 8.49 -4.21
CA THR A 27 17.84 8.68 -2.82
C THR A 27 16.60 8.92 -1.96
N ALA A 28 16.43 8.10 -0.92
CA ALA A 28 15.30 8.23 -0.01
C ALA A 28 15.43 9.50 0.84
N THR A 29 14.36 10.30 0.91
CA THR A 29 14.34 11.56 1.68
C THR A 29 13.81 11.38 3.11
N SER A 30 13.18 10.24 3.38
CA SER A 30 12.66 9.82 4.69
C SER A 30 12.78 8.29 4.83
N ASN A 31 12.45 7.77 6.01
CA ASN A 31 12.12 6.36 6.12
C ASN A 31 10.77 6.16 5.40
N ALA A 32 10.74 5.24 4.44
CA ALA A 32 9.59 5.04 3.58
C ALA A 32 9.46 3.58 3.11
N VAL A 33 8.34 3.27 2.49
CA VAL A 33 8.24 2.12 1.58
C VAL A 33 8.74 2.54 0.20
N GLY A 34 9.75 1.83 -0.29
CA GLY A 34 10.15 1.84 -1.68
C GLY A 34 9.35 0.82 -2.46
N VAL A 35 8.96 1.17 -3.68
CA VAL A 35 8.30 0.28 -4.63
C VAL A 35 9.13 0.20 -5.89
N VAL A 36 9.28 -1.01 -6.42
CA VAL A 36 9.85 -1.27 -7.74
C VAL A 36 8.83 -2.02 -8.60
N LYS A 37 8.61 -1.54 -9.83
CA LYS A 37 7.84 -2.25 -10.86
C LYS A 37 8.82 -2.88 -11.84
N MET A 38 8.61 -4.14 -12.15
CA MET A 38 9.42 -4.93 -13.06
C MET A 38 8.54 -5.60 -14.11
N HIS A 39 9.04 -5.76 -15.32
CA HIS A 39 8.48 -6.71 -16.26
C HIS A 39 8.67 -8.14 -15.73
N ASN A 40 7.82 -9.11 -16.08
CA ASN A 40 8.02 -10.51 -15.61
C ASN A 40 9.40 -11.10 -15.99
N ALA A 41 10.04 -10.53 -17.01
CA ALA A 41 11.35 -10.92 -17.50
C ALA A 41 12.50 -10.35 -16.64
N GLY A 42 12.19 -9.63 -15.56
CA GLY A 42 13.15 -9.06 -14.62
C GLY A 42 13.64 -7.64 -14.97
N ALA A 43 13.21 -7.08 -16.10
CA ALA A 43 13.56 -5.70 -16.46
C ALA A 43 12.85 -4.71 -15.53
N VAL A 44 13.61 -3.87 -14.82
CA VAL A 44 13.05 -2.83 -13.96
C VAL A 44 12.49 -1.72 -14.83
N LEU A 45 11.24 -1.35 -14.58
CA LEU A 45 10.51 -0.31 -15.32
C LEU A 45 10.60 1.02 -14.59
N TRP A 46 10.42 1.01 -13.27
CA TRP A 46 10.62 2.17 -12.41
C TRP A 46 10.82 1.76 -10.95
N ALA A 47 11.40 2.65 -10.17
CA ALA A 47 11.49 2.53 -8.71
C ALA A 47 11.30 3.90 -8.05
N LYS A 48 10.50 3.94 -6.97
CA LYS A 48 10.14 5.18 -6.27
C LYS A 48 10.01 4.94 -4.76
N GLN A 49 10.32 5.95 -3.96
CA GLN A 49 9.82 6.04 -2.58
C GLN A 49 8.35 6.46 -2.60
N THR A 50 7.54 5.92 -1.69
CA THR A 50 6.08 6.09 -1.69
C THR A 50 5.57 6.46 -0.29
N LEU A 51 4.96 5.51 0.44
CA LEU A 51 4.42 5.70 1.78
C LEU A 51 5.53 6.02 2.80
N ALA A 52 5.40 7.13 3.53
CA ALA A 52 6.26 7.43 4.67
C ALA A 52 5.99 6.43 5.81
N ALA A 53 6.88 5.44 5.96
CA ALA A 53 6.77 4.36 6.92
C ALA A 53 8.16 3.80 7.23
N SER A 54 8.33 3.25 8.43
CA SER A 54 9.55 2.58 8.87
C SER A 54 9.57 1.08 8.55
N SER A 55 8.56 0.55 7.86
CA SER A 55 8.49 -0.84 7.40
C SER A 55 7.62 -0.96 6.14
N ALA A 56 7.89 -1.99 5.34
CA ALA A 56 7.03 -2.45 4.25
C ALA A 56 6.43 -3.80 4.65
N GLY A 57 5.12 -3.92 4.59
CA GLY A 57 4.37 -5.13 4.93
C GLY A 57 3.90 -5.85 3.69
N GLU A 58 2.68 -5.49 3.27
CA GLU A 58 1.96 -6.16 2.19
C GLU A 58 1.75 -5.24 1.00
N LEU A 59 1.53 -5.85 -0.17
CA LEU A 59 1.22 -5.11 -1.40
C LEU A 59 0.18 -5.86 -2.22
N SER A 60 -0.68 -5.11 -2.90
CA SER A 60 -1.61 -5.66 -3.86
C SER A 60 -1.81 -4.71 -5.02
N VAL A 61 -1.98 -5.26 -6.22
CA VAL A 61 -2.13 -4.50 -7.46
C VAL A 61 -3.34 -5.01 -8.21
N ASN A 62 -4.08 -4.10 -8.84
CA ASN A 62 -5.20 -4.47 -9.70
C ASN A 62 -4.71 -5.13 -11.01
N LYS A 63 -5.67 -5.71 -11.76
CA LYS A 63 -5.38 -6.53 -12.95
C LYS A 63 -4.65 -5.78 -14.06
N ASP A 64 -4.97 -4.51 -14.28
CA ASP A 64 -4.33 -3.69 -15.33
C ASP A 64 -3.02 -3.04 -14.86
N GLY A 65 -2.66 -3.19 -13.58
CA GLY A 65 -1.41 -2.68 -13.03
C GLY A 65 -1.33 -1.16 -13.00
N THR A 66 -2.48 -0.47 -12.94
CA THR A 66 -2.61 0.99 -12.79
C THR A 66 -2.78 1.41 -11.34
N LEU A 67 -3.21 0.49 -10.46
CA LEU A 67 -3.42 0.77 -9.06
C LEU A 67 -2.68 -0.21 -8.14
N LEU A 68 -1.87 0.34 -7.25
CA LEU A 68 -1.15 -0.40 -6.22
C LEU A 68 -1.59 0.07 -4.83
N ALA A 69 -1.80 -0.86 -3.92
CA ALA A 69 -1.90 -0.58 -2.49
C ALA A 69 -0.69 -1.16 -1.76
N VAL A 70 -0.18 -0.41 -0.80
CA VAL A 70 0.96 -0.81 0.03
C VAL A 70 0.60 -0.61 1.48
N ALA A 71 0.86 -1.63 2.30
CA ALA A 71 0.76 -1.54 3.74
C ALA A 71 2.16 -1.35 4.37
N GLY A 72 2.24 -0.49 5.36
CA GLY A 72 3.47 -0.23 6.11
C GLY A 72 3.17 0.20 7.54
N SER A 73 4.21 0.46 8.31
CA SER A 73 4.08 1.07 9.64
C SER A 73 5.21 2.04 9.92
N ASP A 74 4.90 3.13 10.60
CA ASP A 74 5.83 4.16 11.07
C ASP A 74 6.74 3.73 12.24
N LEU A 75 6.42 2.64 12.94
CA LEU A 75 7.23 2.15 14.06
C LEU A 75 8.54 1.48 13.59
N ALA A 76 9.66 2.11 13.95
CA ALA A 76 10.99 1.63 13.62
C ALA A 76 11.32 0.28 14.28
N GLY A 77 11.82 -0.67 13.48
CA GLY A 77 12.32 -1.96 13.98
C GLY A 77 11.23 -3.00 14.28
N SER A 78 9.96 -2.70 14.03
CA SER A 78 8.88 -3.65 14.24
C SER A 78 8.60 -4.49 12.99
N SER A 79 8.50 -5.80 13.18
CA SER A 79 7.81 -6.66 12.22
C SER A 79 6.32 -6.34 12.26
N TYR A 80 5.69 -6.25 11.09
CA TYR A 80 4.27 -5.95 10.78
C TYR A 80 3.21 -6.86 11.48
N ARG A 81 3.50 -7.46 12.63
CA ARG A 81 2.71 -8.55 13.20
C ARG A 81 2.21 -8.38 14.63
N THR A 82 2.65 -7.42 15.46
CA THR A 82 2.06 -7.20 16.81
C THR A 82 2.48 -5.84 17.39
N GLY A 83 1.54 -5.13 18.00
CA GLY A 83 1.73 -3.92 18.80
C GLY A 83 1.84 -2.61 18.03
N VAL A 84 1.52 -2.59 16.74
CA VAL A 84 2.00 -1.54 15.82
C VAL A 84 0.88 -1.05 14.90
N PRO A 85 0.54 0.26 14.94
CA PRO A 85 -0.35 0.87 13.96
C PRO A 85 0.25 0.69 12.56
N GLY A 86 -0.55 0.13 11.67
CA GLY A 86 -0.27 0.03 10.25
C GLY A 86 -1.00 1.13 9.49
N GLN A 87 -0.49 1.43 8.31
CA GLN A 87 -1.05 2.40 7.37
C GLN A 87 -1.18 1.70 6.03
N ILE A 88 -2.22 2.05 5.27
CA ILE A 88 -2.40 1.59 3.89
C ILE A 88 -2.33 2.82 2.99
N ALA A 89 -1.53 2.75 1.94
CA ALA A 89 -1.44 3.80 0.93
C ALA A 89 -1.91 3.30 -0.41
N ARG A 90 -2.66 4.14 -1.12
CA ARG A 90 -2.99 3.96 -2.53
C ARG A 90 -1.98 4.70 -3.39
N ILE A 91 -1.43 4.02 -4.39
CA ILE A 91 -0.35 4.50 -5.24
C ILE A 91 -0.78 4.39 -6.69
N ASP A 92 -0.65 5.50 -7.43
CA ASP A 92 -0.84 5.54 -8.86
C ASP A 92 0.35 4.91 -9.57
N THR A 93 0.07 4.00 -10.50
CA THR A 93 1.08 3.29 -11.30
C THR A 93 0.80 3.40 -12.80
N SER A 94 -0.13 4.29 -13.17
CA SER A 94 -0.37 4.73 -14.55
C SER A 94 0.83 5.48 -15.11
N VAL A 95 0.96 5.46 -16.44
CA VAL A 95 2.10 6.04 -17.15
C VAL A 95 2.21 7.53 -16.88
N GLY A 96 3.35 7.98 -16.34
CA GLY A 96 3.63 9.38 -16.00
C GLY A 96 3.28 9.78 -14.56
N ASN A 97 2.57 8.92 -13.81
CA ASN A 97 2.21 9.17 -12.41
C ASN A 97 2.84 8.15 -11.44
N GLU A 98 3.81 7.37 -11.91
CA GLU A 98 4.29 6.21 -11.19
C GLU A 98 4.88 6.55 -9.82
N GLY A 99 4.34 5.91 -8.78
CA GLY A 99 4.77 6.07 -7.40
C GLY A 99 4.11 7.24 -6.66
N ASN A 100 3.21 7.98 -7.31
CA ASN A 100 2.47 9.05 -6.65
C ASN A 100 1.49 8.45 -5.64
N VAL A 101 1.62 8.84 -4.37
CA VAL A 101 0.66 8.48 -3.32
C VAL A 101 -0.61 9.30 -3.53
N MET A 102 -1.72 8.61 -3.79
CA MET A 102 -3.02 9.24 -3.99
C MET A 102 -3.69 9.58 -2.65
N TRP A 103 -3.61 8.65 -1.70
CA TRP A 103 -4.07 8.83 -0.33
C TRP A 103 -3.36 7.84 0.60
N VAL A 104 -3.43 8.14 1.90
CA VAL A 104 -2.96 7.27 2.98
C VAL A 104 -4.06 7.16 4.03
N ASP A 105 -4.49 5.94 4.31
CA ASP A 105 -5.32 5.66 5.47
C ASP A 105 -4.40 5.27 6.63
N SER A 106 -4.42 6.13 7.64
CA SER A 106 -3.63 6.01 8.87
C SER A 106 -4.52 5.71 10.08
N SER A 107 -5.83 5.62 9.87
CA SER A 107 -6.83 5.33 10.88
C SER A 107 -6.94 3.82 11.12
N GLY A 108 -7.37 3.46 12.32
CA GLY A 108 -8.19 2.27 12.44
C GLY A 108 -7.56 0.99 12.93
N VAL A 109 -6.27 0.73 12.66
CA VAL A 109 -5.75 -0.59 13.04
C VAL A 109 -5.37 -0.70 14.51
N GLY A 110 -6.04 -1.63 15.20
CA GLY A 110 -5.82 -1.97 16.60
C GLY A 110 -4.41 -2.51 16.87
N SER A 111 -4.17 -3.03 18.07
CA SER A 111 -2.85 -3.51 18.49
C SER A 111 -2.24 -4.57 17.58
N HIS A 112 -3.02 -5.20 16.69
CA HIS A 112 -2.54 -6.18 15.73
C HIS A 112 -2.25 -5.62 14.32
N GLY A 113 -2.43 -4.33 14.05
CA GLY A 113 -2.05 -3.69 12.79
C GLY A 113 -2.83 -4.16 11.55
N VAL A 114 -2.41 -3.69 10.37
CA VAL A 114 -2.81 -4.25 9.07
C VAL A 114 -2.13 -5.62 8.91
N ARG A 115 -2.78 -6.54 8.20
CA ARG A 115 -2.35 -7.93 7.96
C ARG A 115 -2.28 -8.28 6.50
N ASP A 116 -3.17 -7.69 5.72
CA ASP A 116 -3.21 -7.87 4.28
C ASP A 116 -3.88 -6.67 3.65
N VAL A 117 -3.64 -6.47 2.36
CA VAL A 117 -4.29 -5.46 1.55
C VAL A 117 -4.63 -6.08 0.21
N ILE A 118 -5.84 -5.81 -0.30
CA ILE A 118 -6.28 -6.28 -1.60
C ILE A 118 -6.80 -5.10 -2.41
N VAL A 119 -6.30 -4.95 -3.63
CA VAL A 119 -6.91 -4.05 -4.61
C VAL A 119 -7.90 -4.86 -5.44
N THR A 120 -9.16 -4.44 -5.47
CA THR A 120 -10.18 -5.11 -6.28
C THR A 120 -9.98 -4.80 -7.76
N TRP A 121 -10.52 -5.65 -8.62
CA TRP A 121 -10.65 -5.38 -10.04
C TRP A 121 -12.09 -5.57 -10.49
N ASP A 122 -12.76 -4.45 -10.78
CA ASP A 122 -14.04 -4.42 -11.47
C ASP A 122 -13.92 -3.52 -12.71
N PRO A 123 -13.92 -4.06 -13.94
CA PRO A 123 -13.77 -3.27 -15.14
C PRO A 123 -14.96 -2.32 -15.41
N ALA A 124 -16.08 -2.48 -14.69
CA ALA A 124 -17.24 -1.60 -14.78
C ALA A 124 -17.29 -0.55 -13.66
N ALA A 125 -16.42 -0.63 -12.66
CA ALA A 125 -16.39 0.33 -11.56
C ALA A 125 -15.61 1.60 -11.97
N ASP A 126 -16.20 2.76 -11.67
CA ASP A 126 -15.55 4.07 -11.86
C ASP A 126 -14.29 4.21 -11.00
N VAL A 127 -14.25 3.53 -9.84
CA VAL A 127 -13.11 3.51 -8.91
C VAL A 127 -12.88 2.10 -8.40
N GLN A 128 -11.66 1.61 -8.55
CA GLN A 128 -11.21 0.37 -7.92
C GLN A 128 -11.09 0.55 -6.40
N GLN A 129 -11.56 -0.43 -5.63
CA GLN A 129 -11.53 -0.41 -4.17
C GLN A 129 -10.22 -0.99 -3.61
N VAL A 130 -9.84 -0.52 -2.43
CA VAL A 130 -8.77 -1.10 -1.62
C VAL A 130 -9.41 -1.66 -0.36
N LEU A 131 -9.13 -2.92 -0.07
CA LEU A 131 -9.61 -3.64 1.11
C LEU A 131 -8.44 -3.87 2.05
N GLY A 132 -8.57 -3.43 3.30
CA GLY A 132 -7.65 -3.70 4.37
C GLY A 132 -8.13 -4.89 5.20
N PHE A 133 -7.19 -5.75 5.59
CA PHE A 133 -7.42 -6.80 6.57
C PHE A 133 -6.60 -6.47 7.78
N GLY A 134 -7.21 -6.38 8.95
CA GLY A 134 -6.52 -5.96 10.15
C GLY A 134 -7.42 -6.03 11.37
N GLN A 135 -6.88 -5.70 12.53
CA GLN A 135 -7.75 -5.49 13.68
C GLN A 135 -8.29 -4.07 13.62
N ILE A 136 -9.59 -3.85 13.85
CA ILE A 136 -10.08 -2.51 14.21
C ILE A 136 -10.30 -2.43 15.72
N GLN A 137 -10.05 -1.27 16.34
CA GLN A 137 -10.32 -1.07 17.77
C GLN A 137 -11.71 -0.44 17.95
N GLY A 138 -12.65 -1.16 18.56
CA GLY A 138 -14.00 -0.65 18.78
C GLY A 138 -14.82 -0.65 17.49
N SER A 139 -15.07 0.52 16.93
CA SER A 139 -15.83 0.66 15.69
C SER A 139 -15.22 1.72 14.78
N GLU A 140 -15.25 1.47 13.49
CA GLU A 140 -14.70 2.33 12.46
C GLU A 140 -15.78 2.66 11.43
N THR A 141 -15.95 3.95 11.13
CA THR A 141 -16.94 4.40 10.14
C THR A 141 -16.22 4.64 8.83
N LEU A 142 -16.48 3.76 7.89
CA LEU A 142 -16.03 3.88 6.51
C LEU A 142 -16.98 4.80 5.76
N THR A 143 -16.44 5.67 4.93
CA THR A 143 -17.20 6.57 4.06
C THR A 143 -16.77 6.34 2.62
N ASP A 144 -17.71 6.09 1.72
CA ASP A 144 -17.42 5.96 0.30
C ASP A 144 -17.30 7.33 -0.40
N VAL A 145 -16.93 7.31 -1.69
CA VAL A 145 -16.77 8.52 -2.52
C VAL A 145 -18.07 9.31 -2.72
N ASN A 146 -19.23 8.69 -2.47
CA ASN A 146 -20.54 9.32 -2.55
C ASN A 146 -21.04 9.80 -1.18
N GLY A 147 -20.21 9.68 -0.14
CA GLY A 147 -20.54 10.06 1.24
C GLY A 147 -21.42 9.05 1.97
N ALA A 148 -21.67 7.86 1.40
CA ALA A 148 -22.37 6.80 2.12
C ALA A 148 -21.45 6.22 3.19
N THR A 149 -22.00 6.02 4.40
CA THR A 149 -21.22 5.51 5.53
C THR A 149 -21.63 4.10 5.93
N THR A 150 -20.66 3.29 6.33
CA THR A 150 -20.90 2.02 7.03
C THR A 150 -20.00 1.94 8.24
N THR A 151 -20.53 1.48 9.37
CA THR A 151 -19.74 1.31 10.59
C THR A 151 -19.39 -0.15 10.77
N LEU A 152 -18.10 -0.44 10.67
CA LEU A 152 -17.53 -1.71 11.10
C LEU A 152 -17.38 -1.71 12.61
N ARG A 153 -17.63 -2.85 13.24
CA ARG A 153 -17.51 -3.01 14.68
C ARG A 153 -16.75 -4.28 14.94
N SER A 154 -15.66 -4.16 15.70
CA SER A 154 -14.84 -5.26 16.16
C SER A 154 -15.71 -6.40 16.72
N ARG A 155 -15.76 -7.53 16.02
CA ARG A 155 -16.38 -8.81 16.44
C ARG A 155 -15.34 -9.85 16.87
N GLY A 156 -14.08 -9.45 17.03
CA GLY A 156 -12.96 -10.34 17.34
C GLY A 156 -11.61 -9.70 17.06
N SER A 157 -10.56 -10.52 16.94
CA SER A 157 -9.19 -10.03 16.73
C SER A 157 -8.91 -9.47 15.33
N TYR A 158 -9.74 -9.77 14.33
CA TYR A 158 -9.49 -9.40 12.92
C TYR A 158 -10.78 -9.11 12.17
N GLU A 159 -10.76 -8.10 11.30
CA GLU A 159 -11.86 -7.63 10.47
C GLU A 159 -11.41 -7.32 9.04
N VAL A 160 -12.37 -7.27 8.12
CA VAL A 160 -12.18 -6.81 6.73
C VAL A 160 -12.85 -5.45 6.59
N PHE A 161 -12.14 -4.48 6.05
CA PHE A 161 -12.64 -3.12 5.90
C PHE A 161 -12.28 -2.51 4.55
N ILE A 162 -13.17 -1.66 4.02
CA ILE A 162 -12.86 -0.82 2.86
C ILE A 162 -12.00 0.31 3.38
N VAL A 163 -10.88 0.56 2.72
CA VAL A 163 -9.97 1.65 3.07
C VAL A 163 -10.51 2.93 2.42
N SER A 164 -10.71 3.98 3.21
CA SER A 164 -11.36 5.23 2.78
C SER A 164 -10.37 6.37 2.56
#